data_AF-A0A0F9JH58-F1
#
_entry.id   AF-A0A0F9JH58-F1
#
_cell.length_a   1.000
_cell.length_b   1.000
_cell.length_c   1.000
_cell.angle_alpha   90.00
_cell.angle_beta   90.00
_cell.angle_gamma   90.00
#
_symmetry.space_group_name_H-M   'P 1'
#
loop_
_entity.id
_entity.type
_entity.pdbx_description
1 polymer ?
#
loop_
_entity_poly.entity_id
_entity_poly.type
_entity_poly.pdbx_seq_one_letter_code
_entity_poly.pdbx_strand_id
1 'polypeptide(L)'
;MQRDRLQSYEGNGPKATPTFSAGEMQRRQDALRTRMAEAGLEAVLLTSYHNINYYADFMYFQFCRRYGLVIDHDRATTISAGIDGGQPWRRSFGANVTYTDWSKDNLFHAVRQPVQVDVAGHGLVPAARHGHKRLLDVLIGQPHRAQVRPVGRPRRAPFHRLASQPSGRHHLRRSLPHN
;
A
#
# COMPACT_ATOMS: atom_id res chain seq x y z
N MET A 1 25.88 22.03 10.55
CA MET A 1 24.58 22.70 10.32
C MET A 1 23.49 21.64 10.32
N GLN A 2 22.57 21.67 11.29
CA GLN A 2 21.41 20.78 11.30
C GLN A 2 20.39 21.34 10.31
N ARG A 3 19.95 20.54 9.33
CA ARG A 3 18.97 20.96 8.32
C ARG A 3 17.59 20.43 8.69
N ASP A 4 16.55 21.20 8.40
CA ASP A 4 15.18 20.86 8.77
C ASP A 4 14.68 19.61 8.06
N ARG A 5 14.09 18.69 8.83
CA ARG A 5 13.63 17.39 8.31
C ARG A 5 12.34 17.50 7.51
N LEU A 6 11.50 18.45 7.90
CA LEU A 6 10.22 18.77 7.30
C LEU A 6 10.20 20.25 6.97
N GLN A 7 9.55 20.61 5.87
CA GLN A 7 9.36 21.99 5.46
C GLN A 7 7.87 22.17 5.15
N SER A 8 7.22 23.14 5.78
CA SER A 8 5.83 23.44 5.42
C SER A 8 5.80 24.33 4.17
N TYR A 9 4.93 23.97 3.24
CA TYR A 9 4.54 24.78 2.09
C TYR A 9 3.02 25.02 2.06
N GLU A 10 2.34 24.83 3.20
CA GLU A 10 0.94 25.17 3.33
C GLU A 10 0.75 26.68 3.12
N GLY A 11 -0.26 27.08 2.35
CA GLY A 11 -0.48 28.48 2.00
C GLY A 11 0.41 29.00 0.87
N ASN A 12 1.29 28.18 0.28
CA ASN A 12 2.10 28.57 -0.87
C ASN A 12 1.25 28.58 -2.17
N GLY A 13 0.42 29.62 -2.32
CA GLY A 13 -0.52 29.85 -3.43
C GLY A 13 -1.97 29.50 -3.08
N PRO A 14 -2.95 29.78 -3.96
CA PRO A 14 -4.36 29.43 -3.72
C PRO A 14 -4.62 27.94 -3.99
N LYS A 15 -5.52 27.28 -3.25
CA LYS A 15 -5.98 25.91 -3.57
C LYS A 15 -6.47 25.83 -5.03
N ALA A 16 -6.17 24.73 -5.71
CA ALA A 16 -6.66 24.50 -7.08
C ALA A 16 -8.15 24.16 -7.06
N THR A 17 -8.84 24.36 -8.19
CA THR A 17 -10.20 23.82 -8.37
C THR A 17 -10.16 22.30 -8.22
N PRO A 18 -10.90 21.72 -7.26
CA PRO A 18 -10.92 20.27 -7.06
C PRO A 18 -11.57 19.53 -8.24
N THR A 19 -11.18 18.26 -8.45
CA THR A 19 -11.81 17.38 -9.44
C THR A 19 -13.22 16.98 -9.02
N PHE A 20 -13.43 16.77 -7.72
CA PHE A 20 -14.69 16.34 -7.13
C PHE A 20 -15.16 17.32 -6.04
N SER A 21 -16.45 17.28 -5.73
CA SER A 21 -16.99 18.06 -4.61
C SER A 21 -16.41 17.58 -3.28
N ALA A 22 -16.41 18.48 -2.29
CA ALA A 22 -15.98 18.13 -0.93
C ALA A 22 -16.79 16.95 -0.34
N GLY A 23 -18.10 16.91 -0.62
CA GLY A 23 -18.96 15.80 -0.18
C GLY A 23 -18.58 14.45 -0.77
N GLU A 24 -18.18 14.39 -2.05
CA GLU A 24 -17.71 13.14 -2.66
C GLU A 24 -16.37 12.69 -2.09
N MET A 25 -15.43 13.61 -1.87
CA MET A 25 -14.15 13.27 -1.26
C MET A 25 -14.31 12.79 0.18
N GLN A 26 -15.19 13.45 0.95
CA GLN A 26 -15.53 13.05 2.32
C GLN A 26 -16.16 11.66 2.36
N ARG A 27 -17.14 11.38 1.48
CA ARG A 27 -17.80 10.06 1.37
C ARG A 27 -16.79 8.93 1.16
N ARG A 28 -15.75 9.15 0.34
CA ARG A 28 -14.68 8.16 0.10
C ARG A 28 -13.86 7.91 1.36
N GLN A 29 -13.41 8.96 2.03
CA GLN A 29 -12.62 8.84 3.26
C GLN A 29 -13.43 8.19 4.39
N ASP A 30 -14.70 8.54 4.53
CA ASP A 30 -15.58 7.96 5.55
C ASP A 30 -15.85 6.48 5.30
N ALA A 31 -16.09 6.08 4.05
CA ALA A 31 -16.22 4.67 3.69
C ALA A 31 -14.96 3.85 4.01
N LEU A 32 -13.78 4.46 3.86
CA LEU A 32 -12.51 3.85 4.27
C LEU A 32 -12.42 3.74 5.81
N ARG A 33 -12.78 4.79 6.54
CA ARG A 33 -12.79 4.82 8.01
C ARG A 33 -13.76 3.80 8.61
N THR A 34 -14.93 3.58 8.01
CA THR A 34 -15.84 2.51 8.42
C THR A 34 -15.16 1.15 8.32
N ARG A 35 -14.49 0.87 7.20
CA ARG A 35 -13.75 -0.40 7.00
C ARG A 35 -12.56 -0.54 7.95
N MET A 36 -11.89 0.58 8.26
CA MET A 36 -10.82 0.59 9.25
C MET A 36 -11.36 0.22 10.64
N ALA A 37 -12.49 0.80 11.06
CA ALA A 37 -13.12 0.48 12.33
C ALA A 37 -13.57 -1.00 12.40
N GLU A 38 -14.19 -1.53 11.34
CA GLU A 38 -14.57 -2.94 11.23
C GLU A 38 -13.36 -3.90 11.32
N ALA A 39 -12.18 -3.46 10.85
CA ALA A 39 -10.94 -4.22 10.87
C ALA A 39 -10.08 -3.96 12.12
N GLY A 40 -10.47 -3.04 13.01
CA GLY A 40 -9.68 -2.64 14.18
C GLY A 40 -8.36 -1.94 13.81
N LEU A 41 -8.36 -1.11 12.77
CA LEU A 41 -7.20 -0.36 12.28
C LEU A 41 -7.29 1.11 12.69
N GLU A 42 -6.28 1.60 13.42
CA GLU A 42 -6.21 3.01 13.87
C GLU A 42 -5.83 3.98 12.73
N ALA A 43 -5.01 3.51 11.78
CA ALA A 43 -4.54 4.32 10.66
C ALA A 43 -4.14 3.44 9.48
N VAL A 44 -4.20 4.01 8.27
CA VAL A 44 -3.74 3.36 7.04
C VAL A 44 -2.74 4.24 6.30
N LEU A 45 -1.70 3.61 5.75
CA LEU A 45 -0.72 4.26 4.88
C LEU A 45 -0.91 3.78 3.44
N LEU A 46 -1.34 4.68 2.57
CA LEU A 46 -1.53 4.43 1.15
C LEU A 46 -0.33 4.99 0.39
N THR A 47 0.32 4.19 -0.46
CA THR A 47 1.55 4.59 -1.17
C THR A 47 1.45 4.52 -2.68
N SER A 48 0.32 4.07 -3.22
CA SER A 48 0.13 3.96 -4.67
C SER A 48 -0.53 5.21 -5.25
N TYR A 49 -0.19 5.51 -6.52
CA TYR A 49 -0.78 6.63 -7.27
C TYR A 49 -2.30 6.64 -7.20
N HIS A 50 -2.92 5.51 -7.51
CA HIS A 50 -4.38 5.42 -7.61
C HIS A 50 -5.07 5.63 -6.26
N ASN A 51 -4.55 5.08 -5.16
CA ASN A 51 -5.18 5.24 -3.85
C ASN A 51 -5.01 6.67 -3.34
N ILE A 52 -3.80 7.24 -3.46
CA ILE A 52 -3.55 8.62 -3.05
C ILE A 52 -4.44 9.58 -3.86
N ASN A 53 -4.51 9.42 -5.18
CA ASN A 53 -5.37 10.25 -6.02
C ASN A 53 -6.86 10.05 -5.70
N TYR A 54 -7.30 8.81 -5.46
CA TYR A 54 -8.71 8.52 -5.19
C TYR A 54 -9.21 9.14 -3.88
N TYR A 55 -8.42 9.07 -2.81
CA TYR A 55 -8.81 9.54 -1.48
C TYR A 55 -8.39 10.99 -1.17
N ALA A 56 -7.40 11.55 -1.88
CA ALA A 56 -6.92 12.90 -1.62
C ALA A 56 -6.92 13.83 -2.84
N ASP A 57 -7.37 13.42 -4.03
CA ASP A 57 -7.36 14.24 -5.26
C ASP A 57 -5.96 14.74 -5.66
N PHE A 58 -4.93 14.01 -5.23
CA PHE A 58 -3.53 14.34 -5.48
C PHE A 58 -2.83 13.25 -6.29
N MET A 59 -2.36 13.62 -7.48
CA MET A 59 -1.50 12.79 -8.30
C MET A 59 -0.05 13.32 -8.20
N TYR A 60 0.84 12.49 -7.63
CA TYR A 60 2.24 12.84 -7.44
C TYR A 60 3.10 12.43 -8.65
N PHE A 61 4.29 13.04 -8.75
CA PHE A 61 5.32 12.64 -9.70
C PHE A 61 6.49 12.01 -8.95
N GLN A 62 6.70 10.71 -9.13
CA GLN A 62 7.51 9.95 -8.17
C GLN A 62 8.99 10.28 -8.19
N PHE A 63 9.63 10.32 -9.37
CA PHE A 63 11.07 10.60 -9.53
C PHE A 63 11.97 9.95 -8.45
N CYS A 64 11.82 8.63 -8.24
CA CYS A 64 12.53 7.83 -7.22
C CYS A 64 12.34 8.26 -5.75
N ARG A 65 11.42 9.18 -5.46
CA ARG A 65 11.00 9.56 -4.11
C ARG A 65 9.80 8.74 -3.66
N ARG A 66 9.54 8.73 -2.35
CA ARG A 66 8.39 8.03 -1.79
C ARG A 66 7.33 9.05 -1.42
N TYR A 67 6.09 8.65 -1.62
CA TYR A 67 4.89 9.43 -1.32
C TYR A 67 3.96 8.59 -0.49
N GLY A 68 3.08 9.26 0.25
CA GLY A 68 2.12 8.59 1.11
C GLY A 68 0.86 9.41 1.31
N LEU A 69 -0.20 8.74 1.72
CA LEU A 69 -1.38 9.34 2.32
C LEU A 69 -1.67 8.53 3.59
N VAL A 70 -1.63 9.22 4.72
CA VAL A 70 -2.05 8.67 6.01
C VAL A 70 -3.49 9.08 6.25
N ILE A 71 -4.37 8.11 6.50
CA ILE A 71 -5.74 8.37 6.95
C ILE A 71 -5.92 7.69 8.29
N ASP A 72 -6.34 8.48 9.28
CA ASP A 72 -6.83 8.02 10.57
C ASP A 72 -8.33 8.33 10.68
N HIS A 73 -8.92 8.11 11.85
CA HIS A 73 -10.35 8.35 12.08
C HIS A 73 -10.77 9.81 11.94
N ASP A 74 -9.84 10.77 12.08
CA ASP A 74 -10.13 12.20 12.12
C ASP A 74 -9.56 12.95 10.91
N ARG A 75 -8.38 12.55 10.42
CA ARG A 75 -7.55 13.30 9.48
C ARG A 75 -7.10 12.47 8.30
N ALA A 76 -6.90 13.17 7.18
CA ALA A 76 -6.23 12.67 5.99
C ALA A 76 -5.05 13.60 5.69
N THR A 77 -3.84 13.03 5.66
CA THR A 77 -2.60 13.79 5.49
C THR A 77 -1.74 13.20 4.38
N THR A 78 -1.54 13.95 3.29
CA THR A 78 -0.60 13.56 2.24
C THR A 78 0.83 13.83 2.65
N ILE A 79 1.76 12.98 2.21
CA ILE A 79 3.19 13.08 2.45
C ILE A 79 3.87 13.27 1.10
N SER A 80 4.48 14.43 0.90
CA SER A 80 5.13 14.84 -0.34
C SER A 80 6.61 15.18 -0.15
N ALA A 81 7.36 15.17 -1.25
CA ALA A 81 8.75 15.57 -1.25
C ALA A 81 8.90 17.08 -1.43
N GLY A 82 9.96 17.65 -0.84
CA GLY A 82 10.26 19.09 -0.88
C GLY A 82 10.36 19.70 -2.28
N ILE A 83 10.73 18.89 -3.27
CA ILE A 83 10.83 19.34 -4.67
C ILE A 83 9.49 19.82 -5.25
N ASP A 84 8.36 19.35 -4.73
CA ASP A 84 7.03 19.69 -5.24
C ASP A 84 6.50 21.03 -4.69
N GLY A 85 7.18 21.60 -3.69
CA GLY A 85 6.81 22.85 -3.04
C GLY A 85 5.36 22.85 -2.55
N GLY A 86 4.58 23.87 -2.92
CA GLY A 86 3.18 24.02 -2.49
C GLY A 86 2.17 23.21 -3.30
N GLN A 87 2.55 22.59 -4.42
CA GLN A 87 1.61 21.91 -5.31
C GLN A 87 0.80 20.80 -4.62
N PRO A 88 1.42 19.92 -3.80
CA PRO A 88 0.70 18.83 -3.14
C PRO A 88 -0.36 19.35 -2.18
N TRP A 89 -0.04 20.36 -1.38
CA TRP A 89 -1.02 21.02 -0.51
C TRP A 89 -2.12 21.68 -1.34
N ARG A 90 -1.81 22.38 -2.44
CA ARG A 90 -2.81 23.06 -3.27
C ARG A 90 -3.83 22.11 -3.91
N ARG A 91 -3.44 20.86 -4.17
CA ARG A 91 -4.27 19.83 -4.84
C ARG A 91 -4.94 18.88 -3.85
N SER A 92 -4.32 18.60 -2.72
CA SER A 92 -4.82 17.59 -1.78
C SER A 92 -6.10 18.03 -1.08
N PHE A 93 -7.08 17.12 -1.02
CA PHE A 93 -8.19 17.15 -0.08
C PHE A 93 -7.72 16.61 1.27
N GLY A 94 -7.44 17.52 2.21
CA GLY A 94 -6.85 17.22 3.52
C GLY A 94 -5.61 18.06 3.82
N ALA A 95 -4.87 17.63 4.83
CA ALA A 95 -3.60 18.24 5.24
C ALA A 95 -2.43 17.71 4.38
N ASN A 96 -1.30 18.42 4.40
CA ASN A 96 -0.09 17.99 3.71
C ASN A 96 1.14 18.17 4.59
N VAL A 97 2.01 17.17 4.61
CA VAL A 97 3.35 17.24 5.23
C VAL A 97 4.37 17.04 4.14
N THR A 98 5.38 17.91 4.11
CA THR A 98 6.47 17.83 3.14
C THR A 98 7.80 17.51 3.81
N TYR A 99 8.48 16.46 3.34
CA TYR A 99 9.79 16.04 3.83
C TYR A 99 10.92 16.52 2.94
N THR A 100 12.10 16.72 3.53
CA THR A 100 13.30 17.15 2.82
C THR A 100 14.22 15.98 2.49
N ASP A 101 15.02 16.12 1.43
CA ASP A 101 16.01 15.12 1.01
C ASP A 101 17.30 15.15 1.87
N TRP A 102 17.36 15.97 2.91
CA TRP A 102 18.56 16.15 3.74
C TRP A 102 18.95 14.92 4.55
N SER A 103 18.01 14.02 4.81
CA SER A 103 18.28 12.71 5.44
C SER A 103 17.40 11.61 4.86
N LYS A 104 17.96 10.40 4.75
CA LYS A 104 17.32 9.22 4.17
C LYS A 104 16.08 8.75 4.95
N ASP A 105 15.97 9.13 6.22
CA ASP A 105 14.90 8.71 7.11
C ASP A 105 13.78 9.77 7.28
N ASN A 106 13.87 10.91 6.60
CA ASN A 106 12.90 12.00 6.73
C ASN A 106 11.48 11.63 6.30
N LEU A 107 11.32 10.74 5.32
CA LEU A 107 10.02 10.19 4.98
C LEU A 107 9.39 9.45 6.18
N PHE A 108 10.15 8.58 6.84
CA PHE A 108 9.63 7.80 7.97
C PHE A 108 9.32 8.72 9.16
N HIS A 109 10.12 9.78 9.33
CA HIS A 109 9.81 10.84 10.27
C HIS A 109 8.49 11.54 9.93
N ALA A 110 8.24 11.85 8.64
CA ALA A 110 7.00 12.46 8.19
C ALA A 110 5.77 11.56 8.40
N VAL A 111 5.88 10.24 8.18
CA VAL A 111 4.79 9.28 8.42
C VAL A 111 4.38 9.22 9.90
N ARG A 112 5.32 9.42 10.82
CA ARG A 112 5.07 9.37 12.27
C ARG A 112 4.37 10.62 12.83
N GLN A 113 4.37 11.74 12.11
CA GLN A 113 3.80 12.99 12.63
C GLN A 113 2.26 13.00 12.63
N PRO A 114 1.57 12.58 11.56
CA PRO A 114 0.11 12.51 11.56
C PRO A 114 -0.43 11.41 12.48
N VAL A 115 0.33 10.32 12.62
CA VAL A 115 -0.02 9.18 13.47
C VAL A 115 0.48 9.48 14.90
N GLN A 116 -0.23 10.33 15.66
CA GLN A 116 -0.07 10.40 17.13
C GLN A 116 -0.79 9.21 17.79
N VAL A 117 -0.51 7.99 17.32
CA VAL A 117 -0.88 6.79 18.05
C VAL A 117 0.27 6.54 19.02
N ASP A 118 -0.05 6.38 20.29
CA ASP A 118 0.91 5.97 21.31
C ASP A 118 1.63 4.71 20.80
N VAL A 119 2.91 4.84 20.44
CA VAL A 119 3.79 3.71 20.11
C VAL A 119 4.28 3.09 21.43
N ALA A 120 3.38 2.97 22.41
CA ALA A 120 3.59 2.21 23.63
C ALA A 120 3.56 0.72 23.30
N GLY A 121 4.73 0.17 23.02
CA GLY A 121 4.89 -1.27 23.06
C GLY A 121 6.19 -1.80 22.51
N HIS A 122 6.57 -1.45 21.28
CA HIS A 122 7.75 -2.07 20.65
C HIS A 122 8.46 -1.11 19.71
N GLY A 123 9.65 -0.68 20.14
CA GLY A 123 10.51 0.25 19.42
C GLY A 123 10.85 -0.21 18.01
N LEU A 124 10.84 0.74 17.08
CA LEU A 124 11.40 0.59 15.74
C LEU A 124 12.56 1.57 15.58
N VAL A 125 13.71 1.15 16.12
CA VAL A 125 15.03 1.54 15.62
C VAL A 125 15.33 0.63 14.42
N PRO A 126 15.62 1.17 13.23
CA PRO A 126 15.86 0.34 12.06
C PRO A 126 17.26 -0.27 12.12
N ALA A 127 17.34 -1.54 12.53
CA ALA A 127 18.50 -2.36 12.25
C ALA A 127 18.51 -2.71 10.75
N ALA A 128 19.68 -2.55 10.15
CA ALA A 128 19.93 -2.81 8.75
C ALA A 128 19.41 -4.18 8.30
N ARG A 129 18.79 -4.19 7.11
CA ARG A 129 18.48 -5.35 6.27
C ARG A 129 17.32 -6.23 6.79
N HIS A 130 16.21 -6.19 6.06
CA HIS A 130 14.98 -7.01 6.19
C HIS A 130 14.02 -6.60 7.32
N GLY A 131 12.96 -5.85 6.98
CA GLY A 131 11.88 -5.59 7.94
C GLY A 131 10.74 -4.71 7.43
N HIS A 132 9.85 -5.25 6.59
CA HIS A 132 8.53 -4.65 6.36
C HIS A 132 7.46 -5.74 6.46
N LYS A 133 6.98 -6.03 7.67
CA LYS A 133 5.86 -6.96 7.86
C LYS A 133 4.75 -6.49 8.80
N ARG A 134 4.78 -5.27 9.32
CA ARG A 134 3.66 -4.73 10.14
C ARG A 134 3.31 -3.26 9.89
N LEU A 135 3.75 -2.71 8.75
CA LEU A 135 3.26 -1.45 8.18
C LEU A 135 2.64 -1.70 6.78
N LEU A 136 2.48 -2.97 6.38
CA LEU A 136 2.12 -3.39 5.02
C LEU A 136 0.84 -4.24 4.96
N ASP A 137 -0.07 -4.13 5.93
CA ASP A 137 -1.34 -4.88 5.87
C ASP A 137 -2.43 -4.19 5.04
N VAL A 138 -2.12 -3.08 4.33
CA VAL A 138 -3.03 -2.43 3.36
C VAL A 138 -2.41 -2.36 1.96
N LEU A 139 -1.54 -3.31 1.63
CA LEU A 139 -1.15 -3.56 0.24
C LEU A 139 -1.38 -5.04 -0.09
N ILE A 140 -2.50 -5.29 -0.77
CA ILE A 140 -2.92 -6.54 -1.46
C ILE A 140 -3.67 -7.56 -0.59
N GLY A 141 -5.00 -7.43 -0.58
CA GLY A 141 -5.94 -8.53 -0.35
C GLY A 141 -7.38 -8.01 -0.33
N GLN A 142 -8.33 -8.36 -1.20
CA GLN A 142 -8.46 -9.45 -2.15
C GLN A 142 -9.59 -9.06 -3.16
N PRO A 143 -9.47 -9.29 -4.48
CA PRO A 143 -10.66 -9.56 -5.32
C PRO A 143 -11.11 -11.03 -5.20
N HIS A 144 -10.25 -11.96 -4.77
CA HIS A 144 -10.58 -13.39 -4.65
C HIS A 144 -9.95 -14.01 -3.40
N ARG A 145 -10.83 -14.61 -2.58
CA ARG A 145 -10.70 -15.08 -1.20
C ARG A 145 -9.82 -16.34 -1.04
N ALA A 146 -8.92 -16.40 -0.06
CA ALA A 146 -8.53 -17.65 0.62
C ALA A 146 -8.00 -17.44 2.06
N GLN A 147 -8.66 -18.06 3.04
CA GLN A 147 -8.13 -18.25 4.40
C GLN A 147 -7.08 -19.37 4.40
N VAL A 148 -6.01 -19.22 5.18
CA VAL A 148 -5.14 -20.34 5.56
C VAL A 148 -4.91 -20.31 7.07
N ARG A 149 -5.50 -21.29 7.77
CA ARG A 149 -5.13 -21.67 9.15
C ARG A 149 -3.94 -22.64 9.11
N PRO A 150 -3.07 -22.67 10.14
CA PRO A 150 -1.99 -23.66 10.19
C PRO A 150 -2.58 -25.06 10.44
N VAL A 151 -2.40 -25.97 9.49
CA VAL A 151 -2.55 -27.43 9.70
C VAL A 151 -1.20 -27.98 10.17
N GLY A 152 -1.21 -28.80 11.21
CA GLY A 152 -0.02 -29.43 11.79
C GLY A 152 0.81 -30.19 10.75
N ARG A 153 2.14 -30.17 10.94
CA ARG A 153 3.13 -30.80 10.06
C ARG A 153 2.82 -32.29 9.80
N PRO A 154 2.79 -32.73 8.53
CA PRO A 154 3.10 -34.12 8.20
C PRO A 154 4.60 -34.27 7.92
N ARG A 155 5.20 -35.35 8.46
CA ARG A 155 6.60 -35.75 8.23
C ARG A 155 6.85 -36.03 6.73
N ARG A 156 7.98 -35.57 6.18
CA ARG A 156 8.45 -35.89 4.83
C ARG A 156 9.04 -37.32 4.77
N ALA A 157 8.73 -38.06 3.71
CA ALA A 157 9.51 -39.21 3.24
C ALA A 157 10.08 -38.90 1.83
N PRO A 158 11.22 -39.52 1.43
CA PRO A 158 12.07 -39.00 0.35
C PRO A 158 11.63 -39.41 -1.07
N PHE A 159 12.02 -38.56 -2.02
CA PHE A 159 11.76 -38.61 -3.46
C PHE A 159 12.49 -39.79 -4.14
N HIS A 160 11.77 -40.71 -4.79
CA HIS A 160 12.30 -41.53 -5.89
C HIS A 160 11.19 -41.95 -6.89
N ARG A 161 11.31 -41.42 -8.12
CA ARG A 161 11.10 -42.06 -9.44
C ARG A 161 9.79 -42.88 -9.66
N LEU A 162 8.81 -42.26 -10.34
CA LEU A 162 7.73 -42.94 -11.11
C LEU A 162 8.07 -42.78 -12.60
N ALA A 163 8.57 -43.81 -13.28
CA ALA A 163 7.83 -44.86 -14.01
C ALA A 163 7.28 -44.36 -15.37
N SER A 164 8.05 -44.67 -16.41
CA SER A 164 7.71 -44.60 -17.84
C SER A 164 6.57 -45.56 -18.21
N GLN A 165 5.60 -45.09 -19.01
CA GLN A 165 4.51 -45.88 -19.58
C GLN A 165 5.03 -46.94 -20.59
N PRO A 166 4.43 -48.15 -20.67
CA PRO A 166 4.73 -49.11 -21.73
C PRO A 166 3.77 -48.97 -22.93
N SER A 167 4.34 -49.15 -24.13
CA SER A 167 3.67 -49.14 -25.42
C SER A 167 2.81 -50.38 -25.65
N GLY A 168 1.51 -50.19 -25.92
CA GLY A 168 0.62 -51.24 -26.42
C GLY A 168 0.48 -51.19 -27.95
N ARG A 169 1.05 -52.16 -28.66
CA ARG A 169 0.73 -52.48 -30.06
C ARG A 169 -0.55 -53.31 -30.09
N HIS A 170 -1.56 -52.90 -30.85
CA HIS A 170 -2.60 -53.80 -31.33
C HIS A 170 -2.81 -53.59 -32.84
N HIS A 171 -2.42 -54.62 -33.60
CA HIS A 171 -2.83 -54.82 -34.99
C HIS A 171 -4.23 -55.41 -35.02
N LEU A 172 -5.14 -54.85 -35.83
CA LEU A 172 -6.30 -55.56 -36.36
C LEU A 172 -6.54 -55.11 -37.81
N ARG A 173 -6.57 -56.12 -38.69
CA ARG A 173 -6.71 -56.05 -40.15
C ARG A 173 -8.19 -56.20 -40.54
N ARG A 174 -8.60 -55.44 -41.57
CA ARG A 174 -9.69 -55.70 -42.57
C ARG A 174 -11.11 -55.82 -41.98
N SER A 175 -12.21 -55.42 -42.63
CA SER A 175 -12.59 -55.27 -44.04
C SER A 175 -13.92 -54.50 -44.12
N LEU A 176 -14.15 -53.73 -45.19
CA LEU A 176 -15.47 -53.24 -45.63
C LEU A 176 -16.33 -54.41 -46.13
N PRO A 177 -17.67 -54.28 -46.17
CA PRO A 177 -18.31 -53.95 -47.46
C PRO A 177 -19.58 -53.07 -47.39
N HIS A 178 -19.96 -52.61 -48.58
CA HIS A 178 -21.20 -51.95 -49.02
C HIS A 178 -22.50 -52.55 -48.48
N ASN A 179 -23.49 -51.69 -48.14
CA ASN A 179 -24.57 -51.25 -49.03
C ASN A 179 -25.29 -50.04 -48.42
#